data_AF-A0A0J8D9Y5-F1
#
_entry.id   AF-A0A0J8D9Y5-F1
#
_cell.length_a   1.000
_cell.length_b   1.000
_cell.length_c   1.000
_cell.angle_alpha   90.00
_cell.angle_beta   90.00
_cell.angle_gamma   90.00
#
_symmetry.space_group_name_H-M   'P 1'
#
loop_
_entity.id
_entity.type
_entity.pdbx_description
1 polymer ?
#
loop_
_entity_poly.entity_id
_entity_poly.type
_entity_poly.pdbx_seq_one_letter_code
_entity_poly.pdbx_strand_id
1 'polypeptide(L)'
;MIKCNKKLIGTLLAVFIATAHLGVGTVFASTISYQTNSKISQLETSFQRNYLGSKNLPTFRLYLSEAKSLVSSVTSTYEKNAYLARIAQCEIVIQTIENVVNMESSIDRNYKGTKNLPTFQAYLDRVNSSLAKVTNSIVHSKLSERSYAGSNVIRDIRVMDSGDYIKAASLRETAIELINVESIDEAKTKASEALNYVWKCETSFAKDAIASELKSIRDM
;
A
#
# COMPACT_ATOMS: atom_id res chain seq x y z
N MET A 1 55.95 -2.53 60.38
CA MET A 1 55.24 -3.59 59.61
C MET A 1 53.77 -3.23 59.50
N ILE A 2 53.32 -2.73 58.34
CA ILE A 2 51.89 -2.46 58.10
C ILE A 2 51.23 -3.82 57.81
N LYS A 3 50.41 -4.32 58.74
CA LYS A 3 49.57 -5.51 58.51
C LYS A 3 48.48 -5.12 57.50
N CYS A 4 48.72 -5.42 56.23
CA CYS A 4 47.75 -5.21 55.17
C CYS A 4 46.54 -6.12 55.40
N ASN A 5 45.38 -5.53 55.68
CA ASN A 5 44.16 -6.26 56.03
C ASN A 5 43.57 -6.89 54.75
N LYS A 6 43.94 -8.15 54.47
CA LYS A 6 43.57 -8.89 53.25
C LYS A 6 42.04 -8.92 52.97
N LYS A 7 41.20 -8.79 54.00
CA LYS A 7 39.74 -8.69 53.84
C LYS A 7 39.31 -7.38 53.16
N LEU A 8 39.97 -6.26 53.47
CA LEU A 8 39.64 -4.94 52.91
C LEU A 8 39.97 -4.86 51.40
N ILE A 9 41.08 -5.49 50.98
CA ILE A 9 41.49 -5.55 49.57
C ILE A 9 40.54 -6.44 48.76
N GLY A 10 40.10 -7.57 49.31
CA GLY A 10 39.14 -8.46 48.67
C GLY A 10 37.78 -7.80 48.43
N THR A 11 37.27 -7.02 49.40
CA THR A 11 36.00 -6.30 49.25
C THR A 11 36.10 -5.15 48.24
N LEU A 12 37.21 -4.39 48.22
CA LEU A 12 37.43 -3.34 47.24
C LEU A 12 37.52 -3.89 45.80
N LEU A 13 38.18 -5.03 45.60
CA LEU A 13 38.27 -5.67 44.28
C LEU A 13 36.90 -6.20 43.82
N ALA A 14 36.12 -6.81 44.71
CA ALA A 14 34.78 -7.29 44.39
C ALA A 14 33.81 -6.15 44.05
N VAL A 15 33.89 -5.02 44.76
CA VAL A 15 33.10 -3.82 44.46
C VAL A 15 33.52 -3.22 43.12
N PHE A 16 34.83 -3.18 42.80
CA PHE A 16 35.32 -2.68 41.51
C PHE A 16 34.91 -3.55 40.32
N ILE A 17 34.93 -4.88 40.50
CA ILE A 17 34.46 -5.83 39.48
C ILE A 17 32.94 -5.65 39.29
N ALA A 18 32.17 -5.56 40.38
CA ALA A 18 30.73 -5.35 40.30
C ALA A 18 30.36 -4.01 39.64
N THR A 19 31.02 -2.90 39.98
CA THR A 19 30.75 -1.59 39.36
C THR A 19 31.20 -1.50 37.91
N ALA A 20 32.33 -2.13 37.55
CA ALA A 20 32.75 -2.24 36.15
C ALA A 20 31.79 -3.09 35.31
N HIS A 21 31.26 -4.19 35.87
CA HIS A 21 30.29 -5.05 35.17
C HIS A 21 28.92 -4.36 35.02
N LEU A 22 28.49 -3.62 36.04
CA LEU A 22 27.27 -2.81 35.98
C LEU A 22 27.41 -1.63 35.00
N GLY A 23 28.57 -0.97 34.95
CA GLY A 23 28.87 0.11 34.00
C GLY A 23 28.92 -0.34 32.54
N VAL A 24 29.56 -1.47 32.25
CA VAL A 24 29.62 -2.03 30.88
C VAL A 24 28.26 -2.58 30.44
N GLY A 25 27.53 -3.25 31.33
CA GLY A 25 26.19 -3.78 31.05
C GLY A 25 25.15 -2.69 30.76
N THR A 26 25.21 -1.57 31.48
CA THR A 26 24.30 -0.42 31.27
C THR A 26 24.62 0.33 29.97
N VAL A 27 25.89 0.57 29.66
CA VAL A 27 26.31 1.20 28.39
C VAL A 27 25.93 0.32 27.19
N PHE A 28 26.16 -1.00 27.28
CA PHE A 28 25.78 -1.93 26.22
C PHE A 28 24.26 -1.99 26.01
N ALA A 29 23.46 -2.09 27.09
CA ALA A 29 22.00 -2.07 27.00
C ALA A 29 21.48 -0.75 26.39
N SER A 30 22.02 0.40 26.80
CA SER A 30 21.64 1.70 26.24
C SER A 30 21.97 1.83 24.74
N THR A 31 23.09 1.23 24.29
CA THR A 31 23.49 1.22 22.88
C THR A 31 22.55 0.38 22.03
N ILE A 32 22.14 -0.79 22.52
CA ILE A 32 21.18 -1.67 21.82
C ILE A 32 19.80 -1.02 21.71
N SER A 33 19.29 -0.38 22.78
CA SER A 33 18.02 0.34 22.72
C SER A 33 18.07 1.52 21.74
N TYR A 34 19.17 2.30 21.73
CA TYR A 34 19.37 3.37 20.74
C TYR A 34 19.39 2.85 19.30
N GLN A 35 20.17 1.80 19.02
CA GLN A 35 20.27 1.20 17.69
C GLN A 35 18.92 0.62 17.22
N THR A 36 18.20 -0.05 18.12
CA THR A 36 16.86 -0.60 17.85
C THR A 36 15.90 0.51 17.47
N ASN A 37 15.82 1.57 18.29
CA ASN A 37 14.96 2.72 18.01
C ASN A 37 15.33 3.40 16.69
N SER A 38 16.63 3.64 16.45
CA SER A 38 17.12 4.26 15.23
C SER A 38 16.71 3.46 13.99
N LYS A 39 16.81 2.12 14.03
CA LYS A 39 16.47 1.27 12.90
C LYS A 39 14.97 1.26 12.61
N ILE A 40 14.13 1.17 13.64
CA ILE A 40 12.67 1.24 13.51
C ILE A 40 12.26 2.61 12.96
N SER A 41 12.80 3.71 13.51
CA SER A 41 12.53 5.06 13.04
C SER A 41 13.01 5.31 11.60
N GLN A 42 14.14 4.71 11.20
CA GLN A 42 14.62 4.75 9.81
C GLN A 42 13.62 4.07 8.88
N LEU A 43 13.08 2.91 9.26
CA LEU A 43 12.07 2.19 8.48
C LEU A 43 10.76 2.99 8.37
N GLU A 44 10.23 3.50 9.48
CA GLU A 44 9.02 4.34 9.50
C GLU A 44 9.16 5.59 8.64
N THR A 45 10.30 6.30 8.76
CA THR A 45 10.62 7.47 7.95
C THR A 45 10.73 7.10 6.47
N SER A 46 11.32 5.93 6.19
CA SER A 46 11.46 5.43 4.83
C SER A 46 10.12 5.17 4.17
N PHE A 47 9.12 4.63 4.88
CA PHE A 47 7.76 4.49 4.35
C PHE A 47 7.13 5.84 4.00
N GLN A 48 7.36 6.86 4.82
CA GLN A 48 6.79 8.19 4.59
C GLN A 48 7.45 8.89 3.40
N ARG A 49 8.77 8.74 3.22
CA ARG A 49 9.52 9.49 2.21
C ARG A 49 9.61 8.82 0.84
N ASN A 50 9.61 7.49 0.80
CA ASN A 50 9.84 6.76 -0.44
C ASN A 50 8.53 6.36 -1.13
N TYR A 51 8.67 5.98 -2.41
CA TYR A 51 7.61 5.28 -3.12
C TYR A 51 7.38 3.89 -2.51
N LEU A 52 6.12 3.56 -2.24
CA LEU A 52 5.73 2.33 -1.54
C LEU A 52 5.50 1.17 -2.52
N GLY A 53 6.46 0.90 -3.41
CA GLY A 53 6.32 -0.11 -4.46
C GLY A 53 7.37 -1.21 -4.43
N SER A 54 7.31 -2.10 -5.43
CA SER A 54 8.16 -3.28 -5.59
C SER A 54 9.66 -2.98 -5.49
N LYS A 55 10.10 -1.84 -6.03
CA LYS A 55 11.52 -1.41 -6.00
C LYS A 55 12.09 -1.27 -4.60
N ASN A 56 11.31 -0.81 -3.63
CA ASN A 56 11.78 -0.54 -2.26
C ASN A 56 11.44 -1.66 -1.27
N LEU A 57 10.59 -2.61 -1.65
CA LEU A 57 10.21 -3.76 -0.81
C LEU A 57 11.42 -4.56 -0.27
N PRO A 58 12.45 -4.88 -1.08
CA PRO A 58 13.64 -5.57 -0.58
C PRO A 58 14.33 -4.82 0.55
N THR A 59 14.51 -3.50 0.40
CA THR A 59 15.12 -2.63 1.41
C THR A 59 14.28 -2.57 2.69
N PHE A 60 12.95 -2.48 2.57
CA PHE A 60 12.07 -2.47 3.73
C PHE A 60 12.13 -3.79 4.51
N ARG A 61 12.16 -4.93 3.80
CA ARG A 61 12.32 -6.26 4.43
C ARG A 61 13.68 -6.41 5.12
N LEU A 62 14.75 -5.87 4.53
CA LEU A 62 16.07 -5.85 5.14
C LEU A 62 16.05 -5.07 6.47
N TYR A 63 15.56 -3.83 6.46
CA TYR A 63 15.48 -3.01 7.68
C TYR A 63 14.57 -3.62 8.75
N LEU A 64 13.46 -4.25 8.35
CA LEU A 64 12.60 -5.00 9.26
C LEU A 64 13.34 -6.17 9.91
N SER A 65 14.11 -6.94 9.14
CA SER A 65 14.90 -8.06 9.64
C SER A 65 15.98 -7.58 10.63
N GLU A 66 16.68 -6.50 10.31
CA GLU A 66 17.65 -5.87 11.21
C GLU A 66 17.00 -5.38 12.51
N ALA A 67 15.84 -4.72 12.44
CA ALA A 67 15.10 -4.27 13.62
C ALA A 67 14.66 -5.44 14.52
N LYS A 68 14.20 -6.55 13.92
CA LYS A 68 13.86 -7.78 14.65
C LYS A 68 15.07 -8.43 15.32
N SER A 69 16.23 -8.40 14.66
CA SER A 69 17.47 -8.89 15.24
C SER A 69 17.87 -8.04 16.46
N LEU A 70 17.86 -6.71 16.33
CA LEU A 70 18.23 -5.79 17.41
C LEU A 70 17.29 -5.87 18.62
N VAL A 71 15.96 -5.91 18.39
CA VAL A 71 14.97 -5.98 19.48
C VAL A 71 15.09 -7.26 20.31
N SER A 72 15.61 -8.35 19.72
CA SER A 72 15.85 -9.59 20.46
C SER A 72 16.90 -9.43 21.57
N SER A 73 17.83 -8.49 21.40
CA SER A 73 18.92 -8.18 22.32
C SER A 73 18.58 -7.11 23.36
N VAL A 74 17.37 -6.51 23.28
CA VAL A 74 16.89 -5.54 24.27
C VAL A 74 16.51 -6.30 25.54
N THR A 75 17.12 -5.92 26.66
CA THR A 75 16.96 -6.57 27.97
C THR A 75 15.78 -6.03 28.77
N SER A 76 15.40 -4.76 28.55
CA SER A 76 14.23 -4.16 29.18
C SER A 76 12.94 -4.68 28.55
N THR A 77 12.13 -5.41 29.31
CA THR A 77 10.84 -5.95 28.85
C THR A 77 9.90 -4.86 28.35
N TYR A 78 9.87 -3.72 29.04
CA TYR A 78 9.00 -2.59 28.66
C TYR A 78 9.41 -2.01 27.30
N GLU A 79 10.69 -1.68 27.12
CA GLU A 79 11.20 -1.14 25.86
C GLU A 79 11.06 -2.15 24.72
N LYS A 80 11.37 -3.42 24.99
CA LYS A 80 11.21 -4.52 24.03
C LYS A 80 9.78 -4.61 23.52
N ASN A 81 8.78 -4.57 24.40
CA ASN A 81 7.38 -4.61 24.01
C ASN A 81 6.96 -3.40 23.18
N ALA A 82 7.45 -2.20 23.53
CA ALA A 82 7.19 -0.99 22.74
C ALA A 82 7.79 -1.09 21.32
N TYR A 83 9.02 -1.60 21.19
CA TYR A 83 9.65 -1.83 19.89
C TYR A 83 8.95 -2.92 19.08
N LEU A 84 8.54 -4.03 19.70
CA LEU A 84 7.79 -5.09 19.03
C LEU A 84 6.46 -4.60 18.47
N ALA A 85 5.75 -3.72 19.19
CA ALA A 85 4.52 -3.11 18.69
C ALA A 85 4.76 -2.26 17.43
N ARG A 86 5.84 -1.47 17.40
CA ARG A 86 6.21 -0.67 16.22
C ARG A 86 6.67 -1.54 15.06
N ILE A 87 7.43 -2.60 15.33
CA ILE A 87 7.82 -3.62 14.34
C ILE A 87 6.58 -4.26 13.73
N ALA A 88 5.58 -4.64 14.53
CA ALA A 88 4.33 -5.21 14.03
C ALA A 88 3.56 -4.25 13.11
N GLN A 89 3.57 -2.95 13.42
CA GLN A 89 3.02 -1.93 12.51
C GLN A 89 3.80 -1.84 11.19
N CYS A 90 5.13 -1.93 11.24
CA CYS A 90 5.96 -1.97 10.04
C CYS A 90 5.70 -3.22 9.18
N GLU A 91 5.46 -4.38 9.80
CA GLU A 91 5.07 -5.61 9.10
C GLU A 91 3.75 -5.45 8.37
N ILE A 92 2.75 -4.87 9.04
CA ILE A 92 1.44 -4.58 8.43
C ILE A 92 1.60 -3.67 7.21
N VAL A 93 2.46 -2.64 7.31
CA VAL A 93 2.74 -1.74 6.17
C VAL A 93 3.39 -2.51 5.02
N ILE A 94 4.43 -3.30 5.28
CA ILE A 94 5.12 -4.10 4.25
C ILE A 94 4.15 -5.08 3.58
N GLN A 95 3.32 -5.79 4.36
CA GLN A 95 2.33 -6.72 3.83
C GLN A 95 1.29 -6.00 2.97
N THR A 96 0.84 -4.81 3.38
CA THR A 96 -0.09 -4.00 2.57
C THR A 96 0.56 -3.57 1.26
N ILE A 97 1.82 -3.16 1.28
CA ILE A 97 2.58 -2.82 0.06
C ILE A 97 2.63 -4.01 -0.90
N GLU A 98 2.94 -5.20 -0.39
CA GLU A 98 2.99 -6.43 -1.20
C GLU A 98 1.63 -6.75 -1.81
N ASN A 99 0.54 -6.62 -1.05
CA ASN A 99 -0.81 -6.83 -1.54
C ASN A 99 -1.15 -5.84 -2.67
N VAL A 100 -0.79 -4.56 -2.52
CA VAL A 100 -1.03 -3.53 -3.55
C VAL A 100 -0.23 -3.85 -4.81
N VAL A 101 1.07 -4.18 -4.67
CA VAL A 101 1.93 -4.53 -5.81
C VAL A 101 1.40 -5.76 -6.55
N ASN A 102 0.93 -6.78 -5.82
CA ASN A 102 0.36 -7.97 -6.42
C ASN A 102 -0.96 -7.68 -7.15
N MET A 103 -1.82 -6.84 -6.57
CA MET A 103 -3.06 -6.38 -7.21
C MET A 103 -2.75 -5.64 -8.52
N GLU A 104 -1.87 -4.64 -8.48
CA GLU A 104 -1.48 -3.85 -9.65
C GLU A 104 -0.87 -4.73 -10.74
N SER A 105 0.07 -5.60 -10.37
CA SER A 105 0.71 -6.52 -11.32
C SER A 105 -0.30 -7.48 -11.95
N SER A 106 -1.30 -7.92 -11.18
CA SER A 106 -2.37 -8.78 -11.67
C SER A 106 -3.27 -8.03 -12.66
N ILE A 107 -3.67 -6.80 -12.33
CA ILE A 107 -4.51 -5.96 -13.20
C ILE A 107 -3.77 -5.59 -14.49
N ASP A 108 -2.46 -5.32 -14.41
CA ASP A 108 -1.65 -4.89 -15.56
C ASP A 108 -1.40 -6.04 -16.55
N ARG A 109 -1.08 -7.23 -16.06
CA ARG A 109 -0.65 -8.36 -16.91
C ARG A 109 -1.78 -9.24 -17.42
N ASN A 110 -2.93 -9.25 -16.75
CA ASN A 110 -4.02 -10.14 -17.09
C ASN A 110 -5.06 -9.45 -17.99
N TYR A 111 -5.83 -10.28 -18.70
CA TYR A 111 -6.96 -9.82 -19.50
C TYR A 111 -7.92 -8.97 -18.64
N LYS A 112 -8.18 -7.73 -19.10
CA LYS A 112 -9.05 -6.75 -18.44
C LYS A 112 -10.51 -6.91 -18.87
N GLY A 113 -11.07 -8.09 -18.60
CA GLY A 113 -12.48 -8.37 -18.83
C GLY A 113 -13.08 -9.20 -17.71
N THR A 114 -14.37 -9.50 -17.82
CA THR A 114 -15.18 -10.06 -16.73
C THR A 114 -14.70 -11.41 -16.21
N LYS A 115 -14.04 -12.21 -17.04
CA LYS A 115 -13.43 -13.48 -16.63
C LYS A 115 -12.48 -13.34 -15.42
N ASN A 116 -11.73 -12.24 -15.33
CA ASN A 116 -10.77 -12.02 -14.23
C ASN A 116 -11.32 -11.13 -13.12
N LEU A 117 -12.55 -10.63 -13.26
CA LEU A 117 -13.15 -9.72 -12.29
C LEU A 117 -13.22 -10.31 -10.85
N PRO A 118 -13.60 -11.59 -10.65
CA PRO A 118 -13.56 -12.19 -9.31
C PRO A 118 -12.15 -12.21 -8.71
N THR A 119 -11.14 -12.46 -9.54
CA THR A 119 -9.73 -12.47 -9.11
C THR A 119 -9.26 -11.07 -8.72
N PHE A 120 -9.56 -10.06 -9.53
CA PHE A 120 -9.21 -8.67 -9.21
C PHE A 120 -9.90 -8.19 -7.93
N GLN A 121 -11.18 -8.53 -7.75
CA GLN A 121 -11.91 -8.22 -6.53
C GLN A 121 -11.23 -8.86 -5.30
N ALA A 122 -10.84 -10.13 -5.38
CA ALA A 122 -10.13 -10.80 -4.28
C ALA A 122 -8.76 -10.18 -3.96
N TYR A 123 -8.06 -9.59 -4.94
CA TYR A 123 -6.85 -8.81 -4.67
C TYR A 123 -7.17 -7.48 -3.97
N LEU A 124 -8.18 -6.75 -4.45
CA LEU A 124 -8.63 -5.49 -3.85
C LEU A 124 -9.11 -5.68 -2.41
N ASP A 125 -9.87 -6.74 -2.13
CA ASP A 125 -10.36 -7.05 -0.79
C ASP A 125 -9.21 -7.34 0.18
N ARG A 126 -8.17 -8.05 -0.27
CA ARG A 126 -6.94 -8.28 0.51
C ARG A 126 -6.22 -6.98 0.81
N VAL A 127 -6.08 -6.09 -0.19
CA VAL A 127 -5.50 -4.75 -0.01
C VAL A 127 -6.29 -3.99 1.06
N ASN A 128 -7.60 -3.87 0.90
CA ASN A 128 -8.46 -3.11 1.82
C ASN A 128 -8.45 -3.67 3.25
N SER A 129 -8.44 -4.99 3.40
CA SER A 129 -8.32 -5.66 4.71
C SER A 129 -6.99 -5.34 5.40
N SER A 130 -5.89 -5.32 4.64
CA SER A 130 -4.58 -4.95 5.19
C SER A 130 -4.45 -3.43 5.46
N LEU A 131 -5.02 -2.61 4.58
CA LEU A 131 -5.00 -1.16 4.67
C LEU A 131 -5.74 -0.65 5.91
N ALA A 132 -6.87 -1.27 6.28
CA ALA A 132 -7.62 -0.95 7.50
C ALA A 132 -6.82 -1.10 8.80
N LYS A 133 -5.67 -1.80 8.75
CA LYS A 133 -4.76 -2.00 9.89
C LYS A 133 -3.58 -1.02 9.89
N VAL A 134 -3.41 -0.23 8.83
CA VAL A 134 -2.33 0.77 8.72
C VAL A 134 -2.71 2.02 9.49
N THR A 135 -1.99 2.31 10.57
CA THR A 135 -2.30 3.42 11.48
C THR A 135 -1.70 4.76 11.07
N ASN A 136 -0.58 4.77 10.32
CA ASN A 136 0.06 6.00 9.87
C ASN A 136 -0.72 6.62 8.71
N SER A 137 -1.25 7.84 8.90
CA SER A 137 -2.12 8.51 7.93
C SER A 137 -1.46 8.81 6.58
N ILE A 138 -0.18 9.20 6.58
CA ILE A 138 0.58 9.48 5.34
C ILE A 138 0.76 8.20 4.53
N VAL A 139 1.17 7.11 5.19
CA VAL A 139 1.33 5.80 4.55
C VAL A 139 -0.01 5.25 4.08
N HIS A 140 -1.05 5.36 4.91
CA HIS A 140 -2.41 4.96 4.55
C HIS A 140 -2.90 5.70 3.31
N SER A 141 -2.78 7.03 3.25
CA SER A 141 -3.20 7.84 2.11
C SER A 141 -2.53 7.40 0.79
N LYS A 142 -1.21 7.21 0.81
CA LYS A 142 -0.45 6.74 -0.36
C LYS A 142 -0.90 5.36 -0.87
N LEU A 143 -1.23 4.45 0.05
CA LEU A 143 -1.68 3.10 -0.31
C LEU A 143 -3.17 3.09 -0.71
N SER A 144 -4.00 3.93 -0.10
CA SER A 144 -5.43 4.05 -0.42
C SER A 144 -5.65 4.60 -1.83
N GLU A 145 -4.84 5.57 -2.27
CA GLU A 145 -4.90 6.10 -3.63
C GLU A 145 -4.70 5.00 -4.68
N ARG A 146 -3.74 4.11 -4.43
CA ARG A 146 -3.44 2.98 -5.32
C ARG A 146 -4.53 1.90 -5.26
N SER A 147 -5.07 1.63 -4.07
CA SER A 147 -6.26 0.77 -3.91
C SER A 147 -7.45 1.31 -4.71
N TYR A 148 -7.68 2.63 -4.65
CA TYR A 148 -8.76 3.29 -5.38
C TYR A 148 -8.57 3.20 -6.91
N ALA A 149 -7.35 3.36 -7.41
CA ALA A 149 -7.04 3.13 -8.82
C ALA A 149 -7.40 1.69 -9.26
N GLY A 150 -7.07 0.68 -8.46
CA GLY A 150 -7.47 -0.71 -8.70
C GLY A 150 -9.00 -0.90 -8.72
N SER A 151 -9.70 -0.26 -7.78
CA SER A 151 -11.18 -0.25 -7.74
C SER A 151 -11.80 0.36 -9.00
N ASN A 152 -11.23 1.46 -9.51
CA ASN A 152 -11.71 2.08 -10.75
C ASN A 152 -11.61 1.15 -11.95
N VAL A 153 -10.52 0.40 -12.09
CA VAL A 153 -10.37 -0.57 -13.18
C VAL A 153 -11.43 -1.67 -13.08
N ILE A 154 -11.69 -2.19 -11.87
CA ILE A 154 -12.75 -3.21 -11.67
C ILE A 154 -14.11 -2.64 -12.05
N ARG A 155 -14.41 -1.41 -11.63
CA ARG A 155 -15.66 -0.72 -11.96
C ARG A 155 -15.82 -0.49 -13.46
N ASP A 156 -14.77 -0.04 -14.14
CA ASP A 156 -14.77 0.14 -15.60
C ASP A 156 -15.08 -1.19 -16.31
N ILE A 157 -14.49 -2.31 -15.88
CA ILE A 157 -14.78 -3.63 -16.44
C ILE A 157 -16.26 -4.00 -16.26
N ARG A 158 -16.86 -3.74 -15.10
CA ARG A 158 -18.30 -4.01 -14.86
C ARG A 158 -19.19 -3.15 -15.75
N VAL A 159 -18.84 -1.87 -15.91
CA VAL A 159 -19.61 -0.97 -16.77
C VAL A 159 -19.50 -1.41 -18.21
N MET A 160 -18.31 -1.74 -18.71
CA MET A 160 -18.11 -2.18 -20.09
C MET A 160 -18.86 -3.48 -20.42
N ASP A 161 -19.10 -4.34 -19.44
CA ASP A 161 -19.87 -5.58 -19.60
C ASP A 161 -21.39 -5.39 -19.41
N SER A 162 -21.83 -4.21 -18.96
CA SER A 162 -23.25 -3.95 -18.75
C SER A 162 -24.00 -3.86 -20.08
N GLY A 163 -25.23 -4.39 -20.11
CA GLY A 163 -26.08 -4.35 -21.30
C GLY A 163 -26.35 -2.93 -21.81
N ASP A 164 -26.49 -1.97 -20.90
CA ASP A 164 -26.66 -0.55 -21.25
C ASP A 164 -25.41 0.02 -21.94
N TYR A 165 -24.20 -0.28 -21.44
CA TYR A 165 -22.97 0.17 -22.07
C TYR A 165 -22.75 -0.49 -23.44
N ILE A 166 -22.98 -1.80 -23.55
CA ILE A 166 -22.87 -2.53 -24.81
C ILE A 166 -23.83 -1.94 -25.85
N LYS A 167 -25.07 -1.61 -25.45
CA LYS A 167 -26.05 -0.99 -26.34
C LYS A 167 -25.62 0.43 -26.76
N ALA A 168 -25.12 1.22 -25.82
CA ALA A 168 -24.57 2.54 -26.11
C ALA A 168 -23.39 2.48 -27.08
N ALA A 169 -22.45 1.56 -26.86
CA ALA A 169 -21.29 1.35 -27.73
C ALA A 169 -21.71 0.94 -29.14
N SER A 170 -22.66 0.02 -29.28
CA SER A 170 -23.22 -0.35 -30.59
C SER A 170 -23.86 0.83 -31.31
N LEU A 171 -24.66 1.65 -30.62
CA LEU A 171 -25.28 2.84 -31.20
C LEU A 171 -24.25 3.92 -31.56
N ARG A 172 -23.16 4.04 -30.79
CA ARG A 172 -22.03 4.91 -31.13
C ARG A 172 -21.39 4.49 -32.45
N GLU A 173 -21.08 3.21 -32.63
CA GLU A 173 -20.50 2.72 -33.89
C GLU A 173 -21.41 3.03 -35.08
N THR A 174 -22.72 2.79 -34.94
CA THR A 174 -23.69 3.17 -35.99
C THR A 174 -23.70 4.68 -36.25
N ALA A 175 -23.60 5.53 -35.22
CA ALA A 175 -23.54 6.98 -35.42
C ALA A 175 -22.27 7.41 -36.18
N ILE A 176 -21.12 6.78 -35.89
CA ILE A 176 -19.86 7.02 -36.60
C ILE A 176 -19.97 6.57 -38.06
N GLU A 177 -20.57 5.41 -38.33
CA GLU A 177 -20.84 4.93 -39.69
C GLU A 177 -21.73 5.89 -40.48
N LEU A 178 -22.78 6.44 -39.84
CA LEU A 178 -23.68 7.41 -40.45
C LEU A 178 -22.99 8.73 -40.79
N ILE A 179 -22.05 9.20 -39.94
CA ILE A 179 -21.20 10.36 -40.27
C ILE A 179 -20.40 10.10 -41.55
N ASN A 180 -19.83 8.89 -41.70
CA ASN A 180 -19.00 8.53 -42.86
C ASN A 180 -19.78 8.50 -44.18
N VAL A 181 -21.10 8.31 -44.12
CA VAL A 181 -22.00 8.35 -45.30
C VAL A 181 -22.79 9.66 -45.39
N GLU A 182 -22.35 10.70 -44.67
CA GLU A 182 -22.92 12.05 -44.66
C GLU A 182 -24.38 12.16 -44.14
N SER A 183 -24.86 11.14 -43.42
CA SER A 183 -26.18 11.11 -42.79
C SER A 183 -26.17 11.73 -41.38
N ILE A 184 -25.84 13.02 -41.29
CA ILE A 184 -25.56 13.72 -40.01
C ILE A 184 -26.75 13.73 -39.03
N ASP A 185 -27.97 14.00 -39.50
CA ASP A 185 -29.14 14.07 -38.61
C ASP A 185 -29.50 12.71 -37.98
N GLU A 186 -29.31 11.62 -38.74
CA GLU A 186 -29.48 10.27 -38.24
C GLU A 186 -28.37 9.92 -37.23
N ALA A 187 -27.12 10.33 -37.50
CA ALA A 187 -26.01 10.15 -36.56
C ALA A 187 -26.27 10.85 -35.22
N LYS A 188 -26.77 12.09 -35.24
CA LYS A 188 -27.17 12.84 -34.03
C LYS A 188 -28.27 12.15 -33.24
N THR A 189 -29.24 11.58 -33.96
CA THR A 189 -30.35 10.82 -33.36
C THR A 189 -29.79 9.58 -32.65
N LYS A 190 -28.92 8.81 -33.32
CA LYS A 190 -28.27 7.63 -32.72
C LYS A 190 -27.38 8.00 -31.54
N ALA A 191 -26.66 9.11 -31.61
CA ALA A 191 -25.85 9.58 -30.49
C ALA A 191 -26.71 9.98 -29.27
N SER A 192 -27.87 10.61 -29.51
CA SER A 192 -28.83 10.96 -28.46
C SER A 192 -29.45 9.72 -27.82
N GLU A 193 -29.83 8.73 -28.63
CA GLU A 193 -30.28 7.42 -28.14
C GLU A 193 -29.21 6.74 -27.29
N ALA A 194 -27.96 6.72 -27.74
CA ALA A 194 -26.83 6.13 -27.02
C ALA A 194 -26.62 6.80 -25.66
N LEU A 195 -26.68 8.14 -25.58
CA LEU A 195 -26.55 8.89 -24.32
C LEU A 195 -27.58 8.47 -23.27
N ASN A 196 -28.81 8.14 -23.68
CA ASN A 196 -29.84 7.66 -22.77
C ASN A 196 -29.47 6.31 -22.11
N TYR A 197 -28.71 5.45 -22.79
CA TYR A 197 -28.17 4.21 -22.21
C TYR A 197 -26.94 4.48 -21.34
N VAL A 198 -26.02 5.34 -21.80
CA VAL A 198 -24.82 5.72 -21.03
C VAL A 198 -25.20 6.31 -19.66
N TRP A 199 -26.27 7.10 -19.57
CA TRP A 199 -26.70 7.69 -18.30
C TRP A 199 -27.22 6.67 -17.27
N LYS A 200 -27.64 5.48 -17.71
CA LYS A 200 -28.03 4.38 -16.83
C LYS A 200 -26.83 3.61 -16.27
N CYS A 201 -25.67 3.72 -16.91
CA CYS A 201 -24.45 3.08 -16.45
C CYS A 201 -23.96 3.71 -15.13
N GLU A 202 -23.31 2.89 -14.29
CA GLU A 202 -22.59 3.38 -13.11
C GLU A 202 -21.50 4.40 -13.52
N THR A 203 -21.25 5.41 -12.67
CA THR A 203 -20.17 6.37 -12.87
C THR A 203 -18.83 5.67 -12.96
N SER A 204 -18.10 5.89 -14.06
CA SER A 204 -16.86 5.20 -14.40
C SER A 204 -16.11 5.99 -15.48
N PHE A 205 -14.82 5.75 -15.64
CA PHE A 205 -14.06 6.42 -16.71
C PHE A 205 -14.50 5.93 -18.09
N ALA A 206 -14.86 4.66 -18.20
CA ALA A 206 -15.44 4.09 -19.43
C ALA A 206 -16.73 4.82 -19.83
N LYS A 207 -17.64 5.06 -18.88
CA LYS A 207 -18.87 5.84 -19.09
C LYS A 207 -18.56 7.26 -19.55
N ASP A 208 -17.64 7.94 -18.88
CA ASP A 208 -17.35 9.34 -19.16
C ASP A 208 -16.69 9.51 -20.55
N ALA A 209 -15.82 8.58 -20.93
CA ALA A 209 -15.19 8.56 -22.25
C ALA A 209 -16.22 8.45 -23.38
N ILE A 210 -17.09 7.43 -23.32
CA ILE A 210 -18.13 7.25 -24.36
C ILE A 210 -19.16 8.39 -24.34
N ALA A 211 -19.52 8.93 -23.18
CA ALA A 211 -20.41 10.08 -23.08
C ALA A 211 -19.84 11.33 -23.77
N SER A 212 -18.54 11.56 -23.63
CA SER A 212 -17.86 12.70 -24.25
C SER A 212 -17.88 12.60 -25.78
N GLU A 213 -17.55 11.43 -26.32
CA GLU A 213 -17.59 11.16 -27.77
C GLU A 213 -19.00 11.38 -28.33
N LEU A 214 -20.02 10.81 -27.68
CA LEU A 214 -21.41 10.91 -28.13
C LEU A 214 -21.96 12.34 -28.09
N LYS A 215 -21.59 13.14 -27.08
CA LYS A 215 -21.93 14.57 -27.04
C LYS A 215 -21.31 15.32 -28.21
N SER A 216 -20.05 15.03 -28.53
CA SER A 216 -19.38 15.63 -29.68
C SER A 216 -20.13 15.33 -30.98
N ILE A 217 -20.56 14.09 -31.21
CA ILE A 217 -21.33 13.69 -32.40
C ILE A 217 -22.69 14.40 -32.46
N ARG A 218 -23.41 14.45 -31.34
CA ARG A 218 -24.73 15.09 -31.24
C ARG A 218 -24.67 16.59 -31.58
N ASP A 219 -23.58 17.25 -31.20
CA ASP A 219 -23.42 18.70 -31.27
C ASP A 219 -22.72 19.19 -32.57
N MET A 220 -22.36 18.28 -33.50
CA MET A 220 -21.84 18.61 -34.85
C MET A 220 -22.81 19.47 -35.66
#